data_AF-A0A2E5E9I5-F1
#
_entry.id   AF-A0A2E5E9I5-F1
#
_cell.length_a   1.000
_cell.length_b   1.000
_cell.length_c   1.000
_cell.angle_alpha   90.00
_cell.angle_beta   90.00
_cell.angle_gamma   90.00
#
_symmetry.space_group_name_H-M   'P 1'
#
loop_
_entity.id
_entity.type
_entity.pdbx_description
1 polymer ?
#
loop_
_entity_poly.entity_id
_entity_poly.type
_entity_poly.pdbx_seq_one_letter_code
_entity_poly.pdbx_strand_id
1 'polypeptide(L)'
;MVNRLAADLESKSGEIDPGATVSMRFGGGPLRKAVLRRFIMAEPKRTINDLRGKEQRDAFQLEGFTDVQWEMVSVFWIDAESDGGSGWQDPEDMLEYARRPLPVMHTVGLLVYEDAEQIAITDTKGPEEMGSITKIPRIWLKRFDRLGPVSSKLEDAAPTPTVVHKPHIESRAG
;
A
#
# COMPACT_ATOMS: atom_id res chain seq x y z
N MET A 1 -44.16 -32.24 -12.74
CA MET A 1 -43.55 -33.57 -12.89
C MET A 1 -42.26 -33.40 -13.70
N VAL A 2 -41.21 -32.86 -13.07
CA VAL A 2 -39.91 -32.66 -13.74
C VAL A 2 -38.84 -33.01 -12.72
N ASN A 3 -38.22 -34.16 -12.91
CA ASN A 3 -37.17 -34.69 -12.06
C ASN A 3 -36.21 -35.48 -12.96
N ARG A 4 -34.91 -35.36 -12.65
CA ARG A 4 -33.76 -36.15 -13.13
C ARG A 4 -33.14 -35.75 -14.48
N LEU A 5 -32.04 -35.00 -14.37
CA LEU A 5 -30.81 -35.33 -15.08
C LEU A 5 -29.63 -34.82 -14.24
N ALA A 6 -29.17 -35.70 -13.36
CA ALA A 6 -27.86 -35.65 -12.72
C ALA A 6 -27.26 -37.05 -12.91
N ALA A 7 -26.22 -37.14 -13.74
CA ALA A 7 -25.19 -38.18 -13.77
C ALA A 7 -24.46 -38.03 -15.11
N ASP A 8 -23.24 -37.52 -15.07
CA ASP A 8 -22.09 -37.93 -15.91
C ASP A 8 -21.06 -36.80 -15.89
N LEU A 9 -20.05 -36.95 -15.03
CA LEU A 9 -18.71 -36.36 -15.18
C LEU A 9 -17.81 -36.90 -14.05
N GLU A 10 -17.54 -38.20 -14.09
CA GLU A 10 -16.32 -38.77 -13.52
C GLU A 10 -15.44 -39.31 -14.67
N SER A 11 -14.13 -39.28 -14.46
CA SER A 11 -13.05 -39.78 -15.33
C SER A 11 -12.47 -38.80 -16.35
N LYS A 12 -11.39 -38.13 -15.94
CA LYS A 12 -10.14 -38.00 -16.71
C LYS A 12 -9.03 -37.46 -15.80
N SER A 13 -8.43 -38.36 -15.01
CA SER A 13 -7.12 -38.15 -14.40
C SER A 13 -6.06 -38.25 -15.51
N GLY A 14 -5.69 -37.10 -16.07
CA GLY A 14 -4.58 -36.97 -17.01
C GLY A 14 -3.26 -37.00 -16.27
N GLU A 15 -2.47 -38.03 -16.56
CA GLU A 15 -1.08 -38.22 -16.17
C GLU A 15 -0.22 -37.06 -16.72
N ILE A 16 0.36 -36.26 -15.83
CA ILE A 16 1.24 -35.14 -16.17
C ILE A 16 2.67 -35.69 -16.24
N ASP A 17 3.23 -35.73 -17.45
CA ASP A 17 4.62 -36.11 -17.71
C ASP A 17 5.56 -34.94 -17.37
N PRO A 18 6.42 -35.04 -16.33
CA PRO A 18 7.28 -33.95 -15.89
C PRO A 18 8.53 -33.73 -16.77
N GLY A 19 8.63 -34.36 -17.94
CA GLY A 19 9.82 -34.30 -18.82
C GLY A 19 9.77 -33.35 -20.03
N ALA A 20 8.66 -32.69 -20.31
CA ALA A 20 8.50 -31.94 -21.56
C ALA A 20 9.22 -30.57 -21.54
N THR A 21 10.47 -30.55 -22.00
CA THR A 21 11.23 -29.32 -22.29
C THR A 21 10.74 -28.69 -23.60
N VAL A 22 9.99 -27.60 -23.50
CA VAL A 22 9.57 -26.79 -24.67
C VAL A 22 10.74 -25.91 -25.11
N SER A 23 11.44 -26.34 -26.17
CA SER A 23 12.49 -25.57 -26.83
C SER A 23 11.88 -24.63 -27.88
N MET A 24 11.71 -23.34 -27.55
CA MET A 24 11.40 -22.32 -28.55
C MET A 24 12.70 -21.83 -29.20
N ARG A 25 12.91 -22.23 -30.46
CA ARG A 25 13.97 -21.67 -31.31
C ARG A 25 13.48 -20.36 -31.92
N PHE A 26 14.02 -19.24 -31.47
CA PHE A 26 13.94 -17.98 -32.23
C PHE A 26 15.22 -17.79 -33.04
N GLY A 27 15.02 -17.56 -34.34
CA GLY A 27 16.09 -17.51 -35.34
C GLY A 27 16.99 -16.28 -35.27
N GLY A 28 18.27 -16.55 -35.49
CA GLY A 28 19.24 -15.83 -36.32
C GLY A 28 19.09 -14.32 -36.56
N GLY A 29 20.08 -13.57 -36.05
CA GLY A 29 20.50 -12.26 -36.58
C GLY A 29 21.89 -11.89 -36.04
N PRO A 30 22.87 -11.50 -36.89
CA PRO A 30 24.27 -11.36 -36.48
C PRO A 30 24.62 -10.01 -35.82
N LEU A 31 25.73 -10.09 -35.06
CA LEU A 31 26.39 -9.02 -34.29
C LEU A 31 26.58 -7.69 -35.02
N ARG A 32 26.39 -6.60 -34.28
CA ARG A 32 27.18 -5.37 -34.45
C ARG A 32 27.78 -4.94 -33.12
N LYS A 33 29.10 -5.11 -33.01
CA LYS A 33 29.93 -4.48 -31.98
C LYS A 33 30.00 -2.99 -32.27
N ALA A 34 29.45 -2.16 -31.39
CA ALA A 34 29.73 -0.73 -31.36
C ALA A 34 30.77 -0.46 -30.27
N VAL A 35 32.01 -0.25 -30.71
CA VAL A 35 33.10 0.28 -29.90
C VAL A 35 32.87 1.79 -29.77
N LEU A 36 32.34 2.23 -28.62
CA LEU A 36 32.26 3.66 -28.31
C LEU A 36 33.53 4.07 -27.57
N ARG A 37 34.31 4.93 -28.24
CA ARG A 37 35.59 5.47 -27.78
C ARG A 37 35.39 6.27 -26.49
N ARG A 38 36.24 5.99 -25.49
CA ARG A 38 36.52 6.86 -24.34
C ARG A 38 36.89 8.25 -24.86
N PHE A 39 36.06 9.25 -24.55
CA PHE A 39 36.50 10.63 -24.50
C PHE A 39 37.11 10.88 -23.13
N ILE A 40 38.42 11.15 -23.11
CA ILE A 40 39.12 11.72 -21.96
C ILE A 40 38.96 13.24 -22.09
N MET A 41 38.22 13.86 -21.17
CA MET A 41 38.19 15.31 -21.04
C MET A 41 38.58 15.70 -19.61
N ALA A 42 39.69 16.44 -19.57
CA ALA A 42 40.20 17.34 -18.55
C ALA A 42 39.47 17.43 -17.20
N GLU A 43 40.24 17.16 -16.14
CA GLU A 43 39.89 17.45 -14.75
C GLU A 43 39.61 18.95 -14.53
N PRO A 44 38.43 19.32 -14.01
CA PRO A 44 38.25 20.62 -13.40
C PRO A 44 38.85 20.57 -11.99
N LYS A 45 39.89 21.37 -11.74
CA LYS A 45 40.36 21.74 -10.39
C LYS A 45 39.15 22.21 -9.58
N ARG A 46 38.63 21.35 -8.71
CA ARG A 46 37.61 21.70 -7.72
C ARG A 46 38.27 21.94 -6.38
N THR A 47 38.03 23.16 -5.92
CA THR A 47 38.44 23.81 -4.69
C THR A 47 38.19 22.90 -3.48
N ILE A 48 39.25 22.70 -2.69
CA ILE A 48 39.17 22.25 -1.29
C ILE A 48 38.42 23.34 -0.54
N ASN A 49 37.13 23.11 -0.26
CA ASN A 49 36.33 23.65 0.85
C ASN A 49 34.85 23.46 0.53
N ASP A 50 34.32 22.23 0.65
CA ASP A 50 32.88 21.97 0.91
C ASP A 50 32.55 20.46 1.08
N LEU A 51 33.41 19.69 1.78
CA LEU A 51 33.20 18.24 1.97
C LEU A 51 32.77 17.82 3.38
N ARG A 52 32.46 18.74 4.30
CA ARG A 52 32.08 18.35 5.67
C ARG A 52 30.57 18.31 5.98
N GLY A 53 29.69 18.54 5.00
CA GLY A 53 28.24 18.61 5.25
C GLY A 53 27.36 17.67 4.43
N LYS A 54 27.90 16.95 3.43
CA LYS A 54 27.08 16.11 2.52
C LYS A 54 27.33 14.61 2.62
N GLU A 55 28.42 14.17 3.25
CA GLU A 55 28.78 12.75 3.38
C GLU A 55 28.06 12.05 4.55
N GLN A 56 27.39 12.78 5.45
CA GLN A 56 26.62 12.16 6.55
C GLN A 56 25.15 11.90 6.20
N ARG A 57 24.84 11.82 4.90
CA ARG A 57 23.64 11.14 4.38
C ARG A 57 24.00 9.90 3.57
N ASP A 58 25.24 9.45 3.66
CA ASP A 58 25.60 8.09 3.23
C ASP A 58 24.93 7.12 4.20
N ALA A 59 23.73 6.75 3.77
CA ALA A 59 23.17 5.42 3.83
C ALA A 59 23.58 4.63 5.08
N PHE A 60 22.70 4.67 6.08
CA PHE A 60 22.39 3.44 6.82
C PHE A 60 21.82 2.45 5.80
N GLN A 61 22.70 1.86 5.00
CA GLN A 61 22.38 0.77 4.11
C GLN A 61 22.19 -0.42 5.05
N LEU A 62 20.96 -0.58 5.55
CA LEU A 62 20.59 -1.72 6.36
C LEU A 62 20.78 -2.95 5.48
N GLU A 63 21.79 -3.75 5.80
CA GLU A 63 22.14 -4.96 5.06
C GLU A 63 20.91 -5.88 4.96
N GLY A 64 20.64 -6.38 3.76
CA GLY A 64 19.47 -7.23 3.47
C GLY A 64 18.19 -6.48 3.09
N PHE A 65 18.10 -5.15 3.25
CA PHE A 65 16.90 -4.43 2.79
C PHE A 65 16.92 -4.19 1.28
N THR A 66 15.78 -4.41 0.64
CA THR A 66 15.59 -4.06 -0.78
C THR A 66 15.45 -2.54 -0.95
N ASP A 67 16.04 -2.01 -2.03
CA ASP A 67 15.96 -0.57 -2.39
C ASP A 67 14.54 -0.09 -2.72
N VAL A 68 13.58 -1.01 -2.86
CA VAL A 68 12.18 -0.68 -3.17
C VAL A 68 11.55 0.09 -2.01
N GLN A 69 11.28 1.36 -2.25
CA GLN A 69 10.54 2.23 -1.33
C GLN A 69 9.04 2.09 -1.60
N TRP A 70 8.28 1.76 -0.56
CA TRP A 70 6.82 1.75 -0.62
C TRP A 70 6.27 3.03 0.00
N GLU A 71 5.24 3.58 -0.63
CA GLU A 71 4.56 4.78 -0.13
C GLU A 71 3.71 4.42 1.08
N MET A 72 3.74 5.29 2.10
CA MET A 72 2.82 5.19 3.22
C MET A 72 1.45 5.72 2.79
N VAL A 73 0.37 5.02 3.11
CA VAL A 73 -0.99 5.41 2.76
C VAL A 73 -1.91 5.35 3.97
N SER A 74 -2.93 6.20 3.98
CA SER A 74 -4.06 6.17 4.92
C SER A 74 -5.33 5.90 4.12
N VAL A 75 -6.04 4.84 4.47
CA VAL A 75 -7.16 4.32 3.69
C VAL A 75 -8.37 4.09 4.58
N PHE A 76 -9.52 4.60 4.14
CA PHE A 76 -10.82 4.30 4.73
C PHE A 76 -11.58 3.38 3.77
N TRP A 77 -12.06 2.24 4.23
CA TRP A 77 -12.70 1.24 3.38
C TRP A 77 -13.80 0.47 4.11
N ILE A 78 -14.75 -0.08 3.37
CA ILE A 78 -15.82 -0.92 3.93
C ILE A 78 -15.29 -2.34 4.13
N ASP A 79 -15.38 -2.86 5.34
CA ASP A 79 -15.05 -4.25 5.62
C ASP A 79 -16.29 -5.13 5.50
N ALA A 80 -16.18 -6.16 4.66
CA ALA A 80 -17.19 -7.20 4.55
C ALA A 80 -16.90 -8.24 5.63
N GLU A 81 -17.20 -7.88 6.87
CA GLU A 81 -17.05 -8.78 8.00
C GLU A 81 -17.88 -10.05 7.81
N SER A 82 -17.37 -11.16 8.34
CA SER A 82 -18.08 -12.43 8.39
C SER A 82 -18.18 -12.88 9.84
N ASP A 83 -19.37 -13.32 10.25
CA ASP A 83 -19.58 -13.99 11.53
C ASP A 83 -19.88 -15.47 11.31
N GLY A 84 -19.26 -16.32 12.12
CA GLY A 84 -19.32 -17.76 11.99
C GLY A 84 -18.34 -18.47 12.92
N GLY A 85 -18.89 -19.28 13.84
CA GLY A 85 -18.10 -20.13 14.72
C GLY A 85 -17.83 -21.53 14.14
N SER A 86 -17.30 -22.43 14.96
CA SER A 86 -17.03 -23.82 14.58
C SER A 86 -18.28 -24.70 14.40
N GLY A 87 -19.50 -24.15 14.50
CA GLY A 87 -20.77 -24.87 14.44
C GLY A 87 -21.86 -24.13 13.67
N TRP A 88 -23.03 -24.75 13.55
CA TRP A 88 -24.21 -24.13 12.93
C TRP A 88 -24.70 -22.95 13.75
N GLN A 89 -24.99 -21.85 13.07
CA GLN A 89 -25.49 -20.63 13.69
C GLN A 89 -27.02 -20.61 13.68
N ASP A 90 -27.61 -19.94 14.66
CA ASP A 90 -29.05 -19.72 14.67
C ASP A 90 -29.46 -18.79 13.52
N PRO A 91 -30.48 -19.14 12.71
CA PRO A 91 -30.89 -18.31 11.57
C PRO A 91 -31.37 -16.91 11.96
N GLU A 92 -32.02 -16.74 13.12
CA GLU A 92 -32.52 -15.44 13.56
C GLU A 92 -31.37 -14.52 13.95
N ASP A 93 -30.38 -15.04 14.68
CA ASP A 93 -29.16 -14.31 15.05
C ASP A 93 -28.37 -13.88 13.80
N MET A 94 -28.23 -14.76 12.81
CA MET A 94 -27.52 -14.46 11.57
C MET A 94 -28.25 -13.43 10.70
N LEU A 95 -29.59 -13.46 10.68
CA LEU A 95 -30.40 -12.45 10.02
C LEU A 95 -30.29 -11.08 10.71
N GLU A 96 -30.19 -11.06 12.04
CA GLU A 96 -29.92 -9.83 12.78
C GLU A 96 -28.52 -9.28 12.45
N TYR A 97 -27.49 -10.13 12.48
CA TYR A 97 -26.12 -9.76 12.13
C TYR A 97 -26.04 -9.19 10.71
N ALA A 98 -26.65 -9.86 9.73
CA ALA A 98 -26.64 -9.44 8.33
C ALA A 98 -27.29 -8.07 8.06
N ARG A 99 -28.16 -7.58 8.98
CA ARG A 99 -28.77 -6.25 8.88
C ARG A 99 -27.91 -5.15 9.47
N ARG A 100 -26.85 -5.49 10.21
CA ARG A 100 -25.94 -4.51 10.79
C ARG A 100 -25.18 -3.80 9.65
N PRO A 101 -24.96 -2.48 9.76
CA PRO A 101 -24.20 -1.77 8.76
C PRO A 101 -22.76 -2.29 8.73
N LEU A 102 -22.20 -2.46 7.54
CA LEU A 102 -20.80 -2.82 7.38
C LEU A 102 -19.91 -1.73 7.98
N PRO A 103 -18.90 -2.08 8.80
CA PRO A 103 -18.02 -1.09 9.39
C PRO A 103 -17.12 -0.46 8.34
N VAL A 104 -16.69 0.77 8.64
CA VAL A 104 -15.66 1.46 7.88
C VAL A 104 -14.35 1.36 8.66
N MET A 105 -13.38 0.69 8.08
CA MET A 105 -12.06 0.49 8.64
C MET A 105 -11.13 1.62 8.22
N HIS A 106 -10.29 2.09 9.14
CA HIS A 106 -9.19 3.00 8.86
C HIS A 106 -7.87 2.24 8.98
N THR A 107 -7.17 2.09 7.86
CA THR A 107 -5.90 1.37 7.79
C THR A 107 -4.79 2.31 7.34
N VAL A 108 -3.66 2.30 8.04
CA VAL A 108 -2.44 3.00 7.65
C VAL A 108 -1.34 1.97 7.45
N GLY A 109 -0.63 2.05 6.32
CA GLY A 109 0.45 1.11 6.03
C GLY A 109 1.17 1.39 4.73
N LEU A 110 2.05 0.48 4.35
CA LEU A 110 2.89 0.55 3.15
C LEU A 110 2.13 -0.03 1.96
N LEU A 111 2.02 0.75 0.88
CA LEU A 111 1.37 0.33 -0.36
C LEU A 111 2.30 -0.61 -1.15
N VAL A 112 1.94 -1.90 -1.17
CA VAL A 112 2.71 -2.96 -1.84
C VAL A 112 2.29 -3.11 -3.31
N TYR A 113 0.99 -2.93 -3.58
CA TYR A 113 0.43 -3.11 -4.92
C TYR A 113 -0.80 -2.22 -5.14
N GLU A 114 -0.98 -1.75 -6.36
CA GLU A 114 -2.15 -1.00 -6.80
C GLU A 114 -2.42 -1.29 -8.29
N ASP A 115 -3.67 -1.59 -8.61
CA ASP A 115 -4.18 -1.66 -9.98
C ASP A 115 -5.57 -1.01 -10.07
N ALA A 116 -6.35 -1.35 -11.10
CA ALA A 116 -7.71 -0.83 -11.28
C ALA A 116 -8.76 -1.49 -10.35
N GLU A 117 -8.48 -2.70 -9.86
CA GLU A 117 -9.44 -3.53 -9.12
C GLU A 117 -9.19 -3.50 -7.61
N GLN A 118 -7.94 -3.36 -7.18
CA GLN A 118 -7.55 -3.51 -5.79
C GLN A 118 -6.31 -2.70 -5.40
N ILE A 119 -6.13 -2.54 -4.09
CA ILE A 119 -4.86 -2.17 -3.47
C ILE A 119 -4.42 -3.28 -2.51
N ALA A 120 -3.13 -3.34 -2.22
CA ALA A 120 -2.58 -4.25 -1.21
C ALA A 120 -1.64 -3.48 -0.27
N ILE A 121 -1.86 -3.62 1.05
CA ILE A 121 -1.15 -2.88 2.09
C ILE A 121 -0.52 -3.88 3.07
N THR A 122 0.69 -3.59 3.55
CA THR A 122 1.31 -4.26 4.72
C THR A 122 1.63 -3.23 5.79
N ASP A 123 1.67 -3.65 7.05
CA ASP A 123 2.10 -2.80 8.18
C ASP A 123 3.62 -2.86 8.40
N THR A 124 4.26 -3.97 8.05
CA THR A 124 5.68 -4.25 8.33
C THR A 124 6.41 -4.77 7.10
N LYS A 125 7.64 -4.27 6.88
CA LYS A 125 8.60 -4.75 5.87
C LYS A 125 9.94 -5.08 6.55
N GLY A 126 10.34 -6.34 6.51
CA GLY A 126 11.68 -6.79 6.86
C GLY A 126 12.59 -6.91 5.61
N PRO A 127 13.86 -7.30 5.81
CA PRO A 127 14.79 -7.54 4.71
C PRO A 127 14.39 -8.74 3.84
N GLU A 128 13.93 -9.83 4.47
CA GLU A 128 13.54 -11.09 3.79
C GLU A 128 12.08 -11.50 4.05
N GLU A 129 11.41 -10.87 5.02
CA GLU A 129 10.04 -11.18 5.43
C GLU A 129 9.15 -9.93 5.44
N MET A 130 7.83 -10.14 5.48
CA MET A 130 6.82 -9.08 5.47
C MET A 130 5.65 -9.48 6.37
N GLY A 131 5.00 -8.47 6.95
CA GLY A 131 3.73 -8.65 7.65
C GLY A 131 2.61 -9.17 6.75
N SER A 132 1.42 -9.34 7.32
CA SER A 132 0.26 -9.76 6.55
C SER A 132 -0.12 -8.70 5.50
N ILE A 133 -0.36 -9.15 4.27
CA ILE A 133 -0.90 -8.30 3.20
C ILE A 133 -2.42 -8.24 3.32
N THR A 134 -2.96 -7.03 3.46
CA THR A 134 -4.39 -6.76 3.37
C THR A 134 -4.73 -6.32 1.95
N LYS A 135 -5.51 -7.13 1.22
CA LYS A 135 -6.02 -6.79 -0.11
C LYS A 135 -7.38 -6.11 0.02
N ILE A 136 -7.54 -4.93 -0.56
CA ILE A 136 -8.76 -4.15 -0.47
C ILE A 136 -9.26 -3.84 -1.89
N PRO A 137 -10.46 -4.31 -2.29
CA PRO A 137 -11.05 -3.93 -3.56
C PRO A 137 -11.25 -2.42 -3.65
N ARG A 138 -10.89 -1.82 -4.78
CA ARG A 138 -11.00 -0.36 -5.00
C ARG A 138 -12.44 0.14 -4.87
N ILE A 139 -13.40 -0.69 -5.26
CA ILE A 139 -14.82 -0.38 -5.14
C ILE A 139 -15.29 -0.23 -3.68
N TRP A 140 -14.53 -0.72 -2.70
CA TRP A 140 -14.85 -0.61 -1.27
C TRP A 140 -14.15 0.56 -0.59
N LEU A 141 -13.25 1.25 -1.30
CA LEU A 141 -12.56 2.43 -0.77
C LEU A 141 -13.55 3.60 -0.61
N LYS A 142 -13.56 4.18 0.58
CA LYS A 142 -14.21 5.46 0.88
C LYS A 142 -13.25 6.62 0.70
N ARG A 143 -11.96 6.42 1.05
CA ARG A 143 -10.92 7.45 0.95
C ARG A 143 -9.53 6.79 0.86
N PHE A 144 -8.65 7.38 0.08
CA PHE A 144 -7.27 6.93 -0.12
C PHE A 144 -6.34 8.13 -0.17
N ASP A 145 -5.51 8.30 0.87
CA ASP A 145 -4.54 9.38 0.97
C ASP A 145 -3.11 8.82 0.97
N ARG A 146 -2.24 9.37 0.12
CA ARG A 146 -0.79 9.12 0.19
C ARG A 146 -0.17 10.04 1.24
N LEU A 147 0.61 9.48 2.14
CA LEU A 147 1.21 10.19 3.25
C LEU A 147 2.66 10.54 2.90
N GLY A 148 3.00 11.82 3.05
CA GLY A 148 4.37 12.30 3.01
C GLY A 148 4.93 12.50 4.42
N PRO A 149 6.27 12.63 4.58
CA PRO A 149 6.87 13.08 5.81
C PRO A 149 6.24 14.42 6.24
N VAL A 150 5.88 14.54 7.51
CA VAL A 150 5.45 15.83 8.05
C VAL A 150 6.67 16.73 8.02
N SER A 151 6.71 17.70 7.10
CA SER A 151 7.73 18.75 7.15
C SER A 151 7.58 19.44 8.50
N SER A 152 8.65 19.50 9.29
CA SER A 152 8.71 19.92 10.70
C SER A 152 8.39 21.40 10.97
N LYS A 153 7.54 22.04 10.17
CA LYS A 153 6.96 23.35 10.45
C LYS A 153 5.54 23.17 10.99
N LEU A 154 5.47 22.63 12.19
CA LEU A 154 4.28 22.65 13.05
C LEU A 154 4.46 23.81 14.04
N GLU A 155 4.67 25.01 13.50
CA GLU A 155 4.59 26.27 14.24
C GLU A 155 3.46 27.10 13.60
N ASP A 156 2.64 27.70 14.47
CA ASP A 156 1.61 28.71 14.19
C ASP A 156 0.18 28.28 13.76
N ALA A 157 -0.48 27.44 14.56
CA ALA A 157 -1.94 27.49 14.64
C ALA A 157 -2.48 27.14 16.03
N ALA A 158 -2.02 27.84 17.07
CA ALA A 158 -2.83 28.00 18.28
C ALA A 158 -3.78 29.20 18.06
N PRO A 159 -5.11 29.02 17.99
CA PRO A 159 -6.02 30.15 17.99
C PRO A 159 -5.92 30.84 19.35
N THR A 160 -5.38 32.06 19.38
CA THR A 160 -5.42 32.90 20.57
C THR A 160 -6.89 33.14 20.94
N PRO A 161 -7.37 32.78 22.15
CA PRO A 161 -8.73 33.11 22.53
C PRO A 161 -8.84 34.63 22.63
N THR A 162 -9.55 35.24 21.69
CA THR A 162 -9.90 36.65 21.76
C THR A 162 -10.88 36.81 22.93
N VAL A 163 -10.36 37.24 24.08
CA VAL A 163 -11.19 37.68 25.20
C VAL A 163 -11.92 38.94 24.73
N VAL A 164 -13.18 38.78 24.32
CA VAL A 164 -14.08 39.89 24.02
C VAL A 164 -14.40 40.57 25.34
N HIS A 165 -13.69 41.65 25.63
CA HIS A 165 -13.97 42.52 26.76
C HIS A 165 -15.31 43.22 26.51
N LYS A 166 -16.37 42.81 27.23
CA LYS A 166 -17.63 43.58 27.26
C LYS A 166 -17.38 44.90 28.00
N PRO A 167 -17.69 46.07 27.43
CA PRO A 167 -17.68 47.30 28.18
C PRO A 167 -18.84 47.31 29.19
N HIS A 168 -18.50 47.57 30.44
CA HIS A 168 -19.41 47.77 31.55
C HIS A 168 -20.16 49.09 31.34
N ILE A 169 -21.43 49.02 30.95
CA ILE A 169 -22.31 50.20 30.92
C ILE A 169 -22.78 50.44 32.36
N GLU A 170 -22.19 51.45 33.01
CA GLU A 170 -22.70 52.02 34.24
C GLU A 170 -24.05 52.71 33.97
N SER A 171 -25.14 52.12 34.47
CA SER A 171 -26.43 52.79 34.56
C SER A 171 -26.41 53.75 35.76
N ARG A 172 -26.18 55.03 35.47
CA ARG A 172 -26.32 56.14 36.41
C ARG A 172 -27.76 56.67 36.38
N ALA A 173 -28.42 56.51 37.53
CA ALA A 173 -29.47 57.35 38.16
C ALA A 173 -30.61 57.96 37.32
N GLY A 174 -31.83 57.74 37.81
CA GLY A 174 -33.05 58.49 37.48
C GLY A 174 -34.26 57.87 38.15
#